data_AF-A0A2G5WM64-F1
#
_entry.id   AF-A0A2G5WM64-F1
#
_cell.length_a   1.000
_cell.length_b   1.000
_cell.length_c   1.000
_cell.angle_alpha   90.00
_cell.angle_beta   90.00
_cell.angle_gamma   90.00
#
_symmetry.space_group_name_H-M   'P 1'
#
loop_
_entity.id
_entity.type
_entity.pdbx_description
1 polymer ?
#
loop_
_entity_poly.entity_id
_entity_poly.type
_entity_poly.pdbx_seq_one_letter_code
_entity_poly.pdbx_strand_id
1 'polypeptide(L)' 'MTKKYLKPNDPADNKERHNKTISNIEAAEEVMKFTMGNEREKIKQSNERREESIKNHKDEIDYMMWTLLQH' A
#
# COMPACT_ATOMS: atom_id res chain seq x y z
N MET A 1 11.30 16.15 15.50
CA MET A 1 11.00 14.76 15.11
C MET A 1 11.56 14.52 13.71
N THR A 2 12.56 13.66 13.57
CA THR A 2 13.12 13.28 12.26
C THR A 2 12.10 12.44 11.50
N LYS A 3 11.61 12.92 10.35
CA LYS A 3 10.77 12.12 9.46
C LYS A 3 11.59 10.93 8.96
N LYS A 4 11.31 9.73 9.48
CA LYS A 4 11.94 8.49 9.03
C LYS A 4 11.36 8.13 7.67
N TYR A 5 12.16 8.25 6.62
CA TYR A 5 11.77 7.82 5.28
C TYR A 5 11.95 6.31 5.16
N LEU A 6 10.88 5.61 4.81
CA LEU A 6 10.88 4.17 4.58
C LEU A 6 11.78 3.84 3.37
N LYS A 7 12.75 2.96 3.55
CA LYS A 7 13.66 2.52 2.49
C LYS A 7 12.97 1.46 1.62
N PRO A 8 13.07 1.53 0.28
CA PRO A 8 12.38 0.58 -0.62
C PRO A 8 12.85 -0.88 -0.54
N ASN A 9 14.03 -1.13 0.02
CA ASN A 9 14.66 -2.47 0.06
C ASN A 9 14.84 -2.97 1.49
N ASP A 10 14.09 -2.44 2.45
CA ASP A 10 14.06 -2.96 3.81
C ASP A 10 12.71 -3.70 4.01
N PRO A 11 12.71 -4.99 4.39
CA PRO A 11 11.47 -5.76 4.45
C PRO A 11 10.49 -5.23 5.50
N ALA A 12 11.00 -4.66 6.60
CA ALA A 12 10.16 -4.08 7.64
C ALA A 12 9.52 -2.78 7.16
N ASP A 13 10.29 -1.94 6.46
CA ASP A 13 9.79 -0.70 5.86
C ASP A 13 8.76 -0.97 4.74
N ASN A 14 8.96 -2.02 3.93
CA ASN A 14 8.00 -2.44 2.90
C ASN A 14 6.72 -3.00 3.52
N LYS A 15 6.83 -3.79 4.60
CA LYS A 15 5.66 -4.27 5.35
C LYS A 15 4.87 -3.12 5.97
N GLU A 16 5.54 -2.13 6.55
CA GLU A 16 4.88 -0.94 7.09
C GLU A 16 4.14 -0.16 6.00
N ARG A 17 4.78 0.04 4.84
CA ARG A 17 4.19 0.72 3.69
C ARG A 17 2.98 -0.02 3.11
N HIS A 18 3.08 -1.35 3.03
CA HIS A 18 2.00 -2.23 2.60
C HIS A 18 0.78 -2.08 3.52
N ASN A 19 0.98 -2.24 4.84
CA ASN A 19 -0.09 -2.10 5.83
C ASN A 19 -0.73 -0.71 5.82
N LYS A 20 0.09 0.34 5.69
CA LYS A 20 -0.40 1.72 5.58
C LYS A 20 -1.24 1.94 4.32
N THR A 21 -0.88 1.29 3.21
CA THR A 21 -1.63 1.40 1.96
C THR A 21 -2.97 0.69 2.07
N ILE A 22 -3.03 -0.47 2.73
CA ILE A 22 -4.29 -1.17 3.05
C ILE A 22 -5.20 -0.28 3.90
N SER A 23 -4.68 0.27 5.00
CA SER A 23 -5.47 1.15 5.88
C SER A 23 -6.00 2.40 5.15
N ASN A 24 -5.22 2.96 4.20
CA ASN A 24 -5.69 4.06 3.36
C ASN A 24 -6.84 3.65 2.42
N ILE A 25 -6.84 2.41 1.92
CA ILE A 25 -7.95 1.87 1.12
C ILE A 25 -9.19 1.73 2.01
N GLU A 26 -9.08 1.09 3.17
CA GLU A 26 -10.19 0.89 4.11
C GLU A 26 -10.82 2.23 4.53
N ALA A 27 -10.00 3.21 4.89
CA ALA A 27 -10.48 4.55 5.23
C ALA A 27 -11.17 5.24 4.05
N ALA A 28 -10.62 5.09 2.84
CA ALA A 28 -11.23 5.64 1.63
C ALA A 28 -12.56 4.93 1.29
N GLU A 29 -12.69 3.63 1.54
CA GLU A 29 -13.92 2.88 1.36
C GLU A 29 -15.00 3.29 2.35
N GLU A 30 -14.65 3.54 3.62
CA GLU A 30 -15.58 4.10 4.60
C GLU A 30 -16.11 5.46 4.16
N VAL A 31 -15.24 6.34 3.67
CA VAL A 31 -15.66 7.63 3.10
C VAL A 31 -16.54 7.42 1.86
N MET A 32 -16.19 6.44 1.01
CA MET A 32 -16.90 6.16 -0.24
C MET A 32 -18.38 5.82 -0.02
N LYS A 33 -18.74 5.22 1.12
CA LYS A 33 -20.13 4.91 1.51
C LYS A 33 -21.02 6.14 1.56
N PHE A 34 -20.46 7.31 1.87
CA PHE A 34 -21.19 8.57 2.02
C PHE A 34 -20.97 9.54 0.85
N THR A 35 -20.06 9.23 -0.08
CA THR A 35 -19.80 10.06 -1.28
C THR A 35 -20.59 9.59 -2.50
N MET A 36 -20.91 10.52 -3.40
CA MET A 36 -21.66 10.25 -4.64
C MET A 36 -21.01 10.93 -5.85
N GLY A 37 -21.44 10.52 -7.05
CA GLY A 37 -21.00 11.11 -8.31
C GLY A 37 -19.47 11.09 -8.50
N ASN A 38 -18.92 12.20 -9.01
CA ASN A 38 -17.51 12.31 -9.37
C ASN A 38 -16.54 12.09 -8.18
N GLU A 39 -16.95 12.38 -6.94
CA GLU A 39 -16.10 12.14 -5.77
C GLU A 39 -15.92 10.65 -5.51
N ARG A 40 -17.01 9.88 -5.65
CA ARG A 40 -16.98 8.41 -5.53
C ARG A 40 -16.08 7.78 -6.60
N GLU A 41 -16.16 8.27 -7.84
CA GLU A 41 -15.29 7.77 -8.94
C GLU A 41 -13.81 8.09 -8.70
N LYS A 42 -13.49 9.29 -8.20
CA LYS A 42 -12.11 9.66 -7.84
C LYS A 42 -11.54 8.80 -6.72
N ILE A 43 -12.36 8.46 -5.72
CA ILE A 43 -11.98 7.54 -4.65
C ILE A 43 -11.69 6.16 -5.22
N LYS A 44 -12.58 5.64 -6.09
CA LYS A 44 -12.40 4.34 -6.75
C LYS A 44 -11.10 4.28 -7.57
N GLN A 45 -10.86 5.24 -8.46
CA GLN A 45 -9.63 5.31 -9.26
C GLN A 45 -8.36 5.46 -8.40
N SER A 46 -8.48 6.08 -7.22
CA SER A 46 -7.35 6.16 -6.29
C SER A 46 -7.10 4.83 -5.58
N ASN A 47 -8.15 4.08 -5.26
CA ASN A 47 -8.02 2.75 -4.67
C ASN A 47 -7.46 1.73 -5.67
N GLU A 48 -7.89 1.75 -6.93
CA GLU A 48 -7.33 0.90 -8.00
C GLU A 48 -5.81 1.06 -8.13
N ARG A 49 -5.31 2.31 -8.10
CA ARG A 49 -3.86 2.58 -8.09
C ARG A 49 -3.15 2.11 -6.83
N ARG A 50 -3.83 2.11 -5.68
CA ARG A 50 -3.27 1.60 -4.41
C ARG A 50 -3.19 0.08 -4.40
N GLU A 51 -4.13 -0.61 -5.04
CA GLU A 51 -4.07 -2.08 -5.21
C GLU A 51 -2.85 -2.50 -6.04
N GLU A 52 -2.54 -1.77 -7.11
CA GLU A 52 -1.32 -2.00 -7.89
C GLU A 52 -0.05 -1.80 -7.04
N SER A 53 -0.01 -0.73 -6.23
CA SER A 53 1.10 -0.50 -5.30
C SER A 53 1.23 -1.60 -4.24
N ILE A 54 0.10 -2.11 -3.72
CA ILE A 54 0.07 -3.23 -2.75
C ILE A 54 0.69 -4.49 -3.36
N LYS A 55 0.34 -4.79 -4.61
CA LYS A 55 0.89 -5.93 -5.35
C LYS A 55 2.40 -5.80 -5.51
N ASN A 56 2.89 -4.64 -5.94
CA ASN A 56 4.33 -4.41 -6.08
C ASN A 56 5.08 -4.57 -4.76
N HIS A 57 4.57 -4.00 -3.65
CA HIS A 57 5.20 -4.18 -2.33
C HIS A 57 5.23 -5.65 -1.90
N LYS A 58 4.17 -6.41 -2.21
CA LYS A 58 4.11 -7.84 -1.89
C LYS A 58 5.12 -8.64 -2.69
N ASP A 59 5.21 -8.39 -4.00
CA ASP A 59 6.17 -9.04 -4.88
C ASP A 59 7.62 -8.74 -4.44
N GLU A 60 7.91 -7.51 -4.01
CA GLU A 60 9.22 -7.13 -3.45
C GLU A 60 9.52 -7.87 -2.13
N ILE A 61 8.57 -7.93 -1.20
CA ILE A 61 8.72 -8.65 0.08
C ILE A 61 8.98 -10.14 -0.18
N ASP A 62 8.20 -10.76 -1.05
CA ASP A 62 8.31 -12.18 -1.39
C ASP A 62 9.64 -12.48 -2.08
N TYR A 63 10.08 -11.63 -3.03
CA TYR A 63 11.39 -11.74 -3.66
C TYR A 63 12.53 -11.65 -2.66
N MET A 64 12.50 -10.67 -1.76
CA MET A 64 13.52 -10.51 -0.72
C MET A 64 13.58 -11.73 0.21
N MET A 65 12.42 -12.21 0.68
CA MET A 65 12.35 -13.39 1.55
C MET A 65 12.89 -14.64 0.84
N TRP A 66 12.58 -14.82 -0.44
CA TRP A 66 13.13 -15.90 -1.25
C TRP A 66 14.66 -15.80 -1.36
N THR A 67 15.22 -14.62 -1.65
CA THR A 67 16.68 -14.45 -1.74
C THR A 67 17.42 -14.74 -0.43
N LEU A 68 16.80 -14.40 0.71
CA LEU A 68 17.36 -14.68 2.05
C LEU A 68 17.35 -16.16 2.40
N LEU A 69 16.46 -16.97 1.81
CA LEU A 69 16.40 -18.42 2.04
C LEU A 69 17.41 -19.22 1.20
N GLN A 70 18.06 -18.59 0.21
CA GLN A 70 19.03 -19.25 -0.67
C GLN A 70 20.49 -19.15 -0.20
N HIS A 71 20.76 -18.46 0.91
CA HIS A 71 22.09 -18.26 1.51
C HIS A 71 22.06 -18.62 2.99
#